data_AF-A0A971HV99-F1
#
_entry.id   AF-A0A971HV99-F1
#
_cell.length_a   1.000
_cell.length_b   1.000
_cell.length_c   1.000
_cell.angle_alpha   90.00
_cell.angle_beta   90.00
_cell.angle_gamma   90.00
#
_symmetry.space_group_name_H-M   'P 1'
#
loop_
_entity.id
_entity.type
_entity.pdbx_description
1 polymer ?
#
loop_
_entity_poly.entity_id
_entity_poly.type
_entity_poly.pdbx_seq_one_letter_code
_entity_poly.pdbx_strand_id
1 'polypeptide(L)'
;IDDDKRIFLFLLDIQDGYNPSAGQRGFVAGYFNAGDCYTKKKQPTSNEREMLYIDIYPSKPGTEKFLSTIAHEFQHMIHWNNDPKEFTWVNESLSQLAPYLCGYSHPTQVNAFLQNPDNNLVAWSDESMIANYGQVYMWAQYISTKIASTDARRREFIRKMVAQKSQGFSGLNLAIKKQQIKNNARNIFRSFNIANYLNDPRVDSGIYSYDNDLSRFLLKPQLRIDASPFKVSDSVKCWSSKAVQVNVDSMRGKKINVAFAGQTIRAAEYSNKLDVALIHYSSSRKEVPTVKWLKVKENKLSQNIVIPAEYDRMIAVILNMGPEQMKAEQAYAKNVGAANFTLAFRPIGSTSTARVASANTSSRNASTNRTVSKSIIEEISASIQEAEKAETLFVNAPDENVKSSAAIQYDLAQQKLSYLEKKLLASLKITLTTDEGSFILDFVLALAEKPESEKGKYANLIAGIKAVLIFEQSQGNAKAGQILEKFNSN
;
A
#
# COMPACT_ATOMS: atom_id res chain seq x y z
N ILE A 1 -8.92 -30.08 -16.90
CA ILE A 1 -8.22 -30.17 -18.22
C ILE A 1 -8.37 -31.57 -18.85
N ASP A 2 -8.57 -32.56 -18.01
CA ASP A 2 -8.65 -34.00 -18.25
C ASP A 2 -10.08 -34.58 -18.08
N ASP A 3 -11.07 -33.72 -17.79
CA ASP A 3 -12.47 -34.07 -17.47
C ASP A 3 -12.63 -35.03 -16.26
N ASP A 4 -11.61 -35.11 -15.41
CA ASP A 4 -11.71 -35.87 -14.16
C ASP A 4 -12.56 -35.10 -13.15
N LYS A 5 -13.52 -35.79 -12.54
CA LYS A 5 -14.41 -35.21 -11.52
C LYS A 5 -13.77 -35.16 -10.13
N ARG A 6 -12.59 -35.78 -9.96
CA ARG A 6 -11.87 -35.87 -8.69
C ARG A 6 -10.89 -34.72 -8.53
N ILE A 7 -10.67 -34.33 -7.29
CA ILE A 7 -9.59 -33.42 -6.91
C ILE A 7 -8.46 -34.24 -6.30
N PHE A 8 -7.24 -34.03 -6.75
CA PHE A 8 -6.07 -34.78 -6.29
C PHE A 8 -5.30 -34.01 -5.21
N LEU A 9 -4.99 -34.67 -4.10
CA LEU A 9 -4.11 -34.14 -3.07
C LEU A 9 -2.81 -34.93 -3.11
N PHE A 10 -1.71 -34.25 -3.39
CA PHE A 10 -0.37 -34.82 -3.29
C PHE A 10 0.24 -34.44 -1.95
N LEU A 11 0.39 -35.44 -1.08
CA LEU A 11 0.97 -35.30 0.25
C LEU A 11 2.47 -35.56 0.17
N LEU A 12 3.28 -34.56 0.51
CA LEU A 12 4.73 -34.62 0.39
C LEU A 12 5.42 -33.75 1.44
N ASP A 13 6.68 -34.03 1.75
CA ASP A 13 7.56 -33.10 2.46
C ASP A 13 8.01 -32.01 1.47
N ILE A 14 7.42 -30.81 1.57
CA ILE A 14 7.71 -29.73 0.65
C ILE A 14 9.12 -29.19 0.94
N GLN A 15 9.99 -29.22 -0.07
CA GLN A 15 11.37 -28.77 0.07
C GLN A 15 11.44 -27.22 0.09
N ASP A 16 11.20 -26.63 1.26
CA ASP A 16 11.06 -25.19 1.48
C ASP A 16 12.13 -24.58 2.42
N GLY A 17 13.08 -25.40 2.85
CA GLY A 17 14.15 -24.98 3.75
C GLY A 17 13.77 -24.94 5.23
N TYR A 18 12.65 -25.56 5.63
CA TYR A 18 12.32 -25.75 7.03
C TYR A 18 13.42 -26.51 7.78
N ASN A 19 14.12 -25.81 8.68
CA ASN A 19 15.18 -26.36 9.52
C ASN A 19 15.18 -25.65 10.89
N PRO A 20 14.39 -26.15 11.85
CA PRO A 20 14.23 -25.50 13.15
C PRO A 20 15.53 -25.48 13.95
N SER A 21 16.43 -26.45 13.73
CA SER A 21 17.77 -26.52 14.35
C SER A 21 18.70 -25.41 13.84
N ALA A 22 18.52 -24.96 12.60
CA ALA A 22 19.24 -23.83 12.02
C ALA A 22 18.50 -22.48 12.18
N GLY A 23 17.41 -22.45 12.97
CA GLY A 23 16.59 -21.26 13.18
C GLY A 23 15.61 -20.94 12.04
N GLN A 24 15.57 -21.73 10.97
CA GLN A 24 14.64 -21.58 9.86
C GLN A 24 13.32 -22.28 10.21
N ARG A 25 12.33 -21.49 10.65
CA ARG A 25 11.02 -22.01 11.11
C ARG A 25 9.85 -21.70 10.17
N GLY A 26 10.08 -20.89 9.13
CA GLY A 26 9.11 -20.66 8.07
C GLY A 26 9.05 -21.87 7.14
N PHE A 27 7.87 -22.19 6.66
CA PHE A 27 7.61 -23.31 5.76
C PHE A 27 6.35 -23.03 4.94
N VAL A 28 6.22 -23.70 3.79
CA VAL A 28 5.06 -23.66 2.90
C VAL A 28 4.15 -24.82 3.27
N ALA A 29 3.00 -24.53 3.89
CA ALA A 29 2.08 -25.57 4.35
C ALA A 29 1.36 -26.31 3.20
N GLY A 30 1.29 -25.68 2.03
CA GLY A 30 0.69 -26.23 0.83
C GLY A 30 0.68 -25.17 -0.28
N TYR A 31 0.37 -25.60 -1.50
CA TYR A 31 0.14 -24.71 -2.62
C TYR A 31 -0.73 -25.35 -3.70
N PHE A 32 -1.51 -24.54 -4.40
CA PHE A 32 -2.10 -24.85 -5.70
C PHE A 32 -1.18 -24.36 -6.84
N ASN A 33 -0.82 -25.28 -7.75
CA ASN A 33 -0.04 -24.94 -8.94
C ASN A 33 -0.94 -24.87 -10.18
N ALA A 34 -1.31 -23.65 -10.58
CA ALA A 34 -2.07 -23.40 -11.81
C ALA A 34 -1.39 -23.92 -13.08
N GLY A 35 -0.07 -24.12 -13.06
CA GLY A 35 0.71 -24.72 -14.14
C GLY A 35 0.23 -26.12 -14.51
N ASP A 36 -0.24 -26.90 -13.53
CA ASP A 36 -0.74 -28.26 -13.73
C ASP A 36 -2.08 -28.31 -14.49
N CYS A 37 -2.78 -27.18 -14.59
CA CYS A 37 -4.02 -27.04 -15.35
C CYS A 37 -3.79 -26.73 -16.84
N TYR A 38 -2.56 -26.81 -17.34
CA TYR A 38 -2.21 -26.61 -18.75
C TYR A 38 -1.71 -27.89 -19.41
N THR A 39 -1.79 -27.96 -20.73
CA THR A 39 -1.20 -29.09 -21.46
C THR A 39 0.32 -29.07 -21.37
N LYS A 40 0.98 -30.24 -21.46
CA LYS A 40 2.45 -30.34 -21.48
C LYS A 40 3.08 -29.59 -22.65
N LYS A 41 2.32 -29.37 -23.73
CA LYS A 41 2.74 -28.50 -24.83
C LYS A 41 2.90 -27.04 -24.40
N LYS A 42 2.03 -26.53 -23.53
CA LYS A 42 2.07 -25.15 -23.02
C LYS A 42 2.94 -25.01 -21.76
N GLN A 43 2.92 -26.00 -20.89
CA GLN A 43 3.72 -26.07 -19.68
C GLN A 43 4.35 -27.47 -19.56
N PRO A 44 5.62 -27.67 -19.99
CA PRO A 44 6.26 -28.99 -20.04
C PRO A 44 6.28 -29.76 -18.72
N THR A 45 6.29 -29.06 -17.58
CA THR A 45 6.28 -29.66 -16.23
C THR A 45 4.88 -29.95 -15.69
N SER A 46 3.82 -29.67 -16.46
CA SER A 46 2.44 -29.85 -16.04
C SER A 46 2.09 -31.32 -15.80
N ASN A 47 1.37 -31.58 -14.72
CA ASN A 47 0.72 -32.86 -14.46
C ASN A 47 -0.63 -33.04 -15.20
N GLU A 48 -1.06 -32.03 -15.96
CA GLU A 48 -2.31 -31.99 -16.73
C GLU A 48 -3.52 -32.40 -15.89
N ARG A 49 -3.60 -31.86 -14.66
CA ARG A 49 -4.66 -32.16 -13.67
C ARG A 49 -4.85 -31.05 -12.64
N GLU A 50 -6.05 -30.98 -12.09
CA GLU A 50 -6.38 -30.15 -10.95
C GLU A 50 -5.93 -30.82 -9.64
N MET A 51 -4.80 -30.35 -9.08
CA MET A 51 -4.20 -30.93 -7.87
C MET A 51 -3.69 -29.90 -6.87
N LEU A 52 -3.66 -30.31 -5.60
CA LEU A 52 -3.10 -29.56 -4.47
C LEU A 52 -1.85 -30.26 -3.96
N TYR A 53 -0.80 -29.50 -3.65
CA TYR A 53 0.41 -29.99 -3.00
C TYR A 53 0.31 -29.60 -1.53
N ILE A 54 0.30 -30.58 -0.63
CA ILE A 54 0.10 -30.33 0.79
C ILE A 54 1.28 -30.91 1.56
N ASP A 55 1.88 -30.05 2.38
CA ASP A 55 3.00 -30.43 3.21
C ASP A 55 2.59 -31.46 4.28
N ILE A 56 3.46 -32.42 4.55
CA ILE A 56 3.34 -33.38 5.67
C ILE A 56 4.52 -33.29 6.65
N TYR A 57 5.44 -32.35 6.44
CA TYR A 57 6.50 -32.06 7.40
C TYR A 57 6.95 -30.59 7.30
N PRO A 58 6.71 -29.76 8.35
CA PRO A 58 6.29 -30.10 9.70
C PRO A 58 4.77 -30.21 9.90
N SER A 59 3.97 -30.06 8.84
CA SER A 59 2.51 -30.12 8.91
C SER A 59 2.02 -31.52 9.32
N LYS A 60 0.97 -31.60 10.14
CA LYS A 60 0.42 -32.89 10.61
C LYS A 60 -0.92 -33.18 9.94
N PRO A 61 -1.02 -34.23 9.09
CA PRO A 61 -2.28 -34.63 8.47
C PRO A 61 -3.41 -34.82 9.49
N GLY A 62 -4.62 -34.41 9.11
CA GLY A 62 -5.83 -34.54 9.93
C GLY A 62 -6.00 -33.48 11.02
N THR A 63 -5.01 -32.62 11.27
CA THR A 63 -5.18 -31.48 12.19
C THR A 63 -6.01 -30.36 11.55
N GLU A 64 -6.65 -29.52 12.38
CA GLU A 64 -7.41 -28.35 11.89
C GLU A 64 -6.56 -27.43 11.02
N LYS A 65 -5.30 -27.19 11.40
CA LYS A 65 -4.38 -26.36 10.60
C LYS A 65 -4.15 -26.96 9.21
N PHE A 66 -3.96 -28.27 9.12
CA PHE A 66 -3.77 -28.99 7.86
C PHE A 66 -5.02 -28.90 6.96
N LEU A 67 -6.20 -29.15 7.53
CA LEU A 67 -7.46 -29.05 6.79
C LEU A 67 -7.80 -27.61 6.39
N SER A 68 -7.45 -26.64 7.23
CA SER A 68 -7.53 -25.20 6.93
C SER A 68 -6.64 -24.83 5.73
N THR A 69 -5.42 -25.36 5.64
CA THR A 69 -4.57 -25.17 4.46
C THR A 69 -5.21 -25.75 3.21
N ILE A 70 -5.78 -26.96 3.27
CA ILE A 70 -6.49 -27.54 2.13
C ILE A 70 -7.66 -26.64 1.68
N ALA A 71 -8.44 -26.09 2.62
CA ALA A 71 -9.54 -25.18 2.27
C ALA A 71 -9.05 -23.89 1.57
N HIS A 72 -7.91 -23.36 2.01
CA HIS A 72 -7.25 -22.21 1.38
C HIS A 72 -6.82 -22.52 -0.06
N GLU A 73 -6.05 -23.60 -0.25
CA GLU A 73 -5.54 -23.97 -1.58
C GLU A 73 -6.66 -24.40 -2.53
N PHE A 74 -7.71 -25.04 -2.01
CA PHE A 74 -8.86 -25.42 -2.82
C PHE A 74 -9.65 -24.20 -3.31
N GLN A 75 -9.67 -23.11 -2.53
CA GLN A 75 -10.23 -21.86 -3.01
C GLN A 75 -9.45 -21.32 -4.21
N HIS A 76 -8.12 -21.37 -4.21
CA HIS A 76 -7.32 -20.94 -5.37
C HIS A 76 -7.69 -21.74 -6.63
N MET A 77 -7.87 -23.06 -6.50
CA MET A 77 -8.30 -23.90 -7.63
C MET A 77 -9.69 -23.50 -8.16
N ILE A 78 -10.66 -23.28 -7.27
CA ILE A 78 -11.99 -22.80 -7.64
C ILE A 78 -11.90 -21.43 -8.33
N HIS A 79 -11.10 -20.53 -7.77
CA HIS A 79 -10.92 -19.18 -8.31
C HIS A 79 -10.26 -19.23 -9.67
N TRP A 80 -9.19 -20.01 -9.84
CA TRP A 80 -8.50 -20.19 -11.11
C TRP A 80 -9.43 -20.66 -12.24
N ASN A 81 -10.30 -21.63 -11.95
CA ASN A 81 -11.28 -22.11 -12.91
C ASN A 81 -12.32 -21.02 -13.29
N ASN A 82 -12.63 -20.11 -12.36
CA ASN A 82 -13.62 -19.05 -12.58
C ASN A 82 -13.03 -17.75 -13.11
N ASP A 83 -11.87 -17.30 -12.67
CA ASP A 83 -11.09 -16.16 -13.15
C ASP A 83 -9.60 -16.33 -12.86
N PRO A 84 -8.79 -16.81 -13.83
CA PRO A 84 -7.35 -17.00 -13.65
C PRO A 84 -6.56 -15.69 -13.65
N LYS A 85 -7.21 -14.54 -13.87
CA LYS A 85 -6.54 -13.25 -14.03
C LYS A 85 -6.70 -12.34 -12.81
N GLU A 86 -7.49 -12.69 -11.80
CA GLU A 86 -7.72 -11.81 -10.66
C GLU A 86 -6.41 -11.36 -9.97
N PHE A 87 -6.42 -10.14 -9.47
CA PHE A 87 -5.31 -9.55 -8.72
C PHE A 87 -5.03 -10.32 -7.43
N THR A 88 -3.74 -10.51 -7.14
CA THR A 88 -3.26 -11.25 -5.96
C THR A 88 -3.98 -10.87 -4.68
N TRP A 89 -4.14 -9.57 -4.39
CA TRP A 89 -4.78 -9.15 -3.14
C TRP A 89 -6.25 -9.60 -3.03
N VAL A 90 -7.00 -9.65 -4.14
CA VAL A 90 -8.39 -10.15 -4.16
C VAL A 90 -8.41 -11.66 -4.10
N ASN A 91 -7.55 -12.32 -4.88
CA ASN A 91 -7.44 -13.79 -4.86
C ASN A 91 -7.18 -14.26 -3.43
N GLU A 92 -6.13 -13.74 -2.81
CA GLU A 92 -5.73 -14.04 -1.44
C GLU A 92 -6.74 -13.61 -0.40
N SER A 93 -7.48 -12.50 -0.60
CA SER A 93 -8.62 -12.14 0.25
C SER A 93 -9.62 -13.30 0.34
N LEU A 94 -10.00 -13.87 -0.81
CA LEU A 94 -10.99 -14.94 -0.87
C LEU A 94 -10.40 -16.29 -0.42
N SER A 95 -9.13 -16.55 -0.69
CA SER A 95 -8.42 -17.75 -0.22
C SER A 95 -8.25 -17.76 1.29
N GLN A 96 -7.88 -16.63 1.90
CA GLN A 96 -7.81 -16.47 3.35
C GLN A 96 -9.20 -16.56 4.01
N LEU A 97 -10.26 -16.14 3.30
CA LEU A 97 -11.65 -16.25 3.79
C LEU A 97 -12.18 -17.69 3.77
N ALA A 98 -11.74 -18.53 2.83
CA ALA A 98 -12.30 -19.88 2.65
C ALA A 98 -12.22 -20.77 3.90
N PRO A 99 -11.09 -20.86 4.63
CA PRO A 99 -11.03 -21.64 5.86
C PRO A 99 -12.07 -21.21 6.90
N TYR A 100 -12.27 -19.89 7.06
CA TYR A 100 -13.30 -19.36 7.95
C TYR A 100 -14.72 -19.80 7.53
N LEU A 101 -15.02 -19.77 6.23
CA LEU A 101 -16.30 -20.26 5.70
C LEU A 101 -16.49 -21.78 5.88
N CYS A 102 -15.41 -22.54 5.99
CA CYS A 102 -15.41 -23.96 6.32
C CYS A 102 -15.51 -24.24 7.83
N GLY A 103 -15.56 -23.21 8.68
CA GLY A 103 -15.68 -23.35 10.13
C GLY A 103 -14.35 -23.45 10.88
N TYR A 104 -13.22 -23.17 10.22
CA TYR A 104 -11.92 -23.10 10.90
C TYR A 104 -11.71 -21.73 11.57
N SER A 105 -10.83 -21.70 12.56
CA SER A 105 -10.49 -20.49 13.32
C SER A 105 -9.84 -19.40 12.46
N HIS A 106 -9.90 -18.15 12.94
CA HIS A 106 -9.21 -17.03 12.31
C HIS A 106 -7.69 -17.28 12.16
N PRO A 107 -7.08 -16.88 11.04
CA PRO A 107 -5.66 -17.09 10.78
C PRO A 107 -4.78 -16.27 11.73
N THR A 108 -3.64 -16.84 12.14
CA THR A 108 -2.69 -16.17 13.03
C THR A 108 -1.99 -14.96 12.38
N GLN A 109 -2.03 -14.88 11.04
CA GLN A 109 -1.54 -13.77 10.22
C GLN A 109 -2.19 -12.42 10.60
N VAL A 110 -3.39 -12.43 11.20
CA VAL A 110 -4.03 -11.24 11.78
C VAL A 110 -3.12 -10.54 12.79
N ASN A 111 -2.30 -11.29 13.54
CA ASN A 111 -1.35 -10.71 14.48
C ASN A 111 -0.24 -9.92 13.78
N ALA A 112 0.19 -10.31 12.58
CA ALA A 112 1.18 -9.56 11.82
C ALA A 112 0.61 -8.24 11.29
N PHE A 113 -0.66 -8.23 10.88
CA PHE A 113 -1.37 -6.99 10.51
C PHE A 113 -1.53 -6.04 11.69
N LEU A 114 -1.81 -6.55 12.90
CA LEU A 114 -1.85 -5.75 14.13
C LEU A 114 -0.54 -4.98 14.39
N GLN A 115 0.60 -5.56 14.04
CA GLN A 115 1.92 -4.92 14.21
C GLN A 115 2.28 -3.98 13.05
N ASN A 116 1.72 -4.22 11.86
CA ASN A 116 1.98 -3.43 10.65
C ASN A 116 0.67 -2.89 10.03
N PRO A 117 -0.03 -1.98 10.72
CA PRO A 117 -1.36 -1.52 10.30
C PRO A 117 -1.35 -0.54 9.13
N ASP A 118 -0.26 0.23 8.94
CA ASP A 118 -0.08 1.08 7.75
C ASP A 118 0.48 0.25 6.58
N ASN A 119 -0.25 -0.79 6.19
CA ASN A 119 0.09 -1.69 5.11
C ASN A 119 -0.84 -1.46 3.92
N ASN A 120 -0.29 -1.53 2.70
CA ASN A 120 -1.05 -1.25 1.50
C ASN A 120 -1.86 -2.49 1.09
N LEU A 121 -3.19 -2.39 1.18
CA LEU A 121 -4.09 -3.51 0.89
C LEU A 121 -3.92 -4.06 -0.55
N VAL A 122 -3.57 -3.19 -1.48
CA VAL A 122 -3.66 -3.42 -2.93
C VAL A 122 -2.29 -3.71 -3.57
N ALA A 123 -1.22 -3.21 -2.94
CA ALA A 123 0.15 -3.42 -3.36
C ALA A 123 0.95 -3.98 -2.20
N TRP A 124 1.06 -5.30 -2.19
CA TRP A 124 1.74 -6.05 -1.15
C TRP A 124 3.21 -5.64 -1.03
N SER A 125 3.67 -5.53 0.22
CA SER A 125 5.07 -5.23 0.53
C SER A 125 5.82 -6.51 0.87
N ASP A 126 7.02 -6.66 0.33
CA ASP A 126 7.93 -7.75 0.69
C ASP A 126 8.45 -7.61 2.12
N GLU A 127 8.52 -6.38 2.66
CA GLU A 127 8.99 -6.09 4.03
C GLU A 127 8.05 -6.65 5.11
N SER A 128 6.79 -6.91 4.78
CA SER A 128 5.75 -7.33 5.73
C SER A 128 4.81 -8.36 5.11
N MET A 129 5.38 -9.36 4.43
CA MET A 129 4.62 -10.37 3.69
C MET A 129 3.47 -11.01 4.49
N ILE A 130 3.72 -11.41 5.75
CA ILE A 130 2.71 -12.03 6.62
C ILE A 130 1.57 -11.05 6.96
N ALA A 131 1.88 -9.76 7.11
CA ALA A 131 0.87 -8.74 7.39
C ALA A 131 -0.06 -8.52 6.19
N ASN A 132 0.42 -8.70 4.95
CA ASN A 132 -0.44 -8.65 3.76
C ASN A 132 -1.57 -9.68 3.88
N TYR A 133 -1.24 -10.95 4.19
CA TYR A 133 -2.23 -12.03 4.37
C TYR A 133 -3.22 -11.71 5.50
N GLY A 134 -2.72 -11.21 6.65
CA GLY A 134 -3.58 -10.80 7.75
C GLY A 134 -4.54 -9.65 7.38
N GLN A 135 -4.07 -8.68 6.61
CA GLN A 135 -4.88 -7.54 6.19
C GLN A 135 -5.96 -7.93 5.18
N VAL A 136 -5.62 -8.72 4.16
CA VAL A 136 -6.60 -9.19 3.17
C VAL A 136 -7.63 -10.13 3.79
N TYR A 137 -7.22 -10.93 4.78
CA TYR A 137 -8.15 -11.72 5.58
C TYR A 137 -9.16 -10.84 6.31
N MET A 138 -8.68 -9.85 7.07
CA MET A 138 -9.56 -8.95 7.84
C MET A 138 -10.50 -8.17 6.91
N TRP A 139 -10.01 -7.76 5.74
CA TRP A 139 -10.83 -7.15 4.69
C TRP A 139 -11.93 -8.09 4.18
N ALA A 140 -11.58 -9.34 3.84
CA ALA A 140 -12.52 -10.31 3.32
C ALA A 140 -13.55 -10.75 4.36
N GLN A 141 -13.13 -10.94 5.61
CA GLN A 141 -14.02 -11.24 6.74
C GLN A 141 -15.00 -10.08 6.97
N TYR A 142 -14.50 -8.84 6.96
CA TYR A 142 -15.34 -7.66 7.11
C TYR A 142 -16.41 -7.59 6.03
N ILE A 143 -16.02 -7.74 4.77
CA ILE A 143 -16.96 -7.72 3.65
C ILE A 143 -17.94 -8.87 3.76
N SER A 144 -17.47 -10.10 3.99
CA SER A 144 -18.33 -11.27 4.01
C SER A 144 -19.43 -11.18 5.07
N THR A 145 -19.17 -10.46 6.17
CA THR A 145 -20.13 -10.26 7.26
C THR A 145 -20.91 -8.95 7.18
N LYS A 146 -20.41 -7.89 6.53
CA LYS A 146 -21.07 -6.56 6.53
C LYS A 146 -21.64 -6.12 5.20
N ILE A 147 -21.30 -6.78 4.08
CA ILE A 147 -21.72 -6.34 2.73
C ILE A 147 -23.24 -6.36 2.51
N ALA A 148 -23.94 -7.28 3.18
CA ALA A 148 -25.37 -7.43 3.10
C ALA A 148 -25.94 -7.90 4.45
N SER A 149 -27.23 -7.66 4.67
CA SER A 149 -27.92 -7.96 5.92
C SER A 149 -28.32 -9.43 6.08
N THR A 150 -28.30 -10.23 5.01
CA THR A 150 -28.71 -11.64 5.05
C THR A 150 -27.61 -12.56 4.52
N ASP A 151 -27.50 -13.75 5.10
CA ASP A 151 -26.47 -14.72 4.73
C ASP A 151 -26.60 -15.21 3.29
N ALA A 152 -27.82 -15.32 2.76
CA ALA A 152 -28.04 -15.67 1.36
C ALA A 152 -27.39 -14.65 0.42
N ARG A 153 -27.55 -13.34 0.70
CA ARG A 153 -26.93 -12.29 -0.10
C ARG A 153 -25.42 -12.21 0.08
N ARG A 154 -24.92 -12.42 1.31
CA ARG A 154 -23.47 -12.51 1.59
C ARG A 154 -22.82 -13.64 0.80
N ARG A 155 -23.40 -14.85 0.81
CA ARG A 155 -22.90 -15.99 0.02
C ARG A 155 -22.97 -15.72 -1.49
N GLU A 156 -24.06 -15.15 -1.96
CA GLU A 156 -24.18 -14.75 -3.36
C GLU A 156 -23.12 -13.71 -3.74
N PHE A 157 -22.76 -12.81 -2.82
CA PHE A 157 -21.71 -11.82 -3.03
C PHE A 157 -20.35 -12.46 -3.24
N ILE A 158 -19.96 -13.36 -2.35
CA ILE A 158 -18.70 -14.09 -2.49
C ILE A 158 -18.66 -14.90 -3.80
N ARG A 159 -19.75 -15.59 -4.16
CA ARG A 159 -19.84 -16.31 -5.45
C ARG A 159 -19.67 -15.39 -6.66
N LYS A 160 -20.32 -14.22 -6.64
CA LYS A 160 -20.18 -13.23 -7.71
C LYS A 160 -18.78 -12.62 -7.77
N MET A 161 -18.09 -12.47 -6.65
CA MET A 161 -16.69 -12.05 -6.63
C MET A 161 -15.80 -13.09 -7.30
N VAL A 162 -15.92 -14.37 -6.93
CA VAL A 162 -15.14 -15.47 -7.53
C VAL A 162 -15.39 -15.60 -9.04
N ALA A 163 -16.62 -15.38 -9.50
CA ALA A 163 -17.00 -15.49 -10.92
C ALA A 163 -16.77 -14.20 -11.74
N GLN A 164 -16.30 -13.13 -11.11
CA GLN A 164 -16.12 -11.85 -11.77
C GLN A 164 -14.87 -11.87 -12.66
N LYS A 165 -14.93 -11.27 -13.84
CA LYS A 165 -13.77 -11.15 -14.77
C LYS A 165 -13.11 -9.77 -14.73
N SER A 166 -13.81 -8.76 -14.20
CA SER A 166 -13.19 -7.49 -13.84
C SER A 166 -12.40 -7.65 -12.54
N GLN A 167 -11.16 -7.18 -12.52
CA GLN A 167 -10.25 -7.40 -11.40
C GLN A 167 -10.38 -6.29 -10.34
N GLY A 168 -9.91 -6.54 -9.12
CA GLY A 168 -9.74 -5.51 -8.08
C GLY A 168 -11.04 -4.79 -7.69
N PHE A 169 -10.94 -3.48 -7.43
CA PHE A 169 -12.09 -2.67 -7.04
C PHE A 169 -13.13 -2.51 -8.15
N SER A 170 -12.75 -2.56 -9.42
CA SER A 170 -13.72 -2.62 -10.54
C SER A 170 -14.60 -3.87 -10.42
N GLY A 171 -13.99 -5.03 -10.15
CA GLY A 171 -14.71 -6.28 -9.90
C GLY A 171 -15.64 -6.21 -8.71
N LEU A 172 -15.13 -5.69 -7.59
CA LEU A 172 -15.89 -5.48 -6.36
C LEU A 172 -17.11 -4.58 -6.57
N ASN A 173 -16.93 -3.41 -7.18
CA ASN A 173 -18.01 -2.47 -7.46
C ASN A 173 -19.05 -3.07 -8.43
N LEU A 174 -18.62 -3.88 -9.39
CA LEU A 174 -19.53 -4.57 -10.30
C LEU A 174 -20.36 -5.64 -9.58
N ALA A 175 -19.76 -6.40 -8.65
CA ALA A 175 -20.49 -7.37 -7.83
C ALA A 175 -21.52 -6.69 -6.91
N ILE A 176 -21.15 -5.58 -6.28
CA ILE A 176 -22.05 -4.73 -5.47
C ILE A 176 -23.25 -4.26 -6.30
N LYS A 177 -22.97 -3.70 -7.49
CA LYS A 177 -24.00 -3.18 -8.41
C LYS A 177 -24.94 -4.29 -8.89
N LYS A 178 -24.41 -5.45 -9.30
CA LYS A 178 -25.20 -6.61 -9.77
C LYS A 178 -26.17 -7.13 -8.71
N GLN A 179 -25.90 -6.89 -7.42
CA GLN A 179 -26.79 -7.26 -6.32
C GLN A 179 -27.64 -6.11 -5.79
N GLN A 180 -27.60 -4.95 -6.43
CA GLN A 180 -28.34 -3.76 -6.02
C GLN A 180 -28.03 -3.36 -4.56
N ILE A 181 -26.79 -3.59 -4.11
CA ILE A 181 -26.33 -3.17 -2.80
C ILE A 181 -26.05 -1.66 -2.90
N LYS A 182 -26.72 -0.86 -2.05
CA LYS A 182 -26.58 0.61 -2.02
C LYS A 182 -25.29 1.03 -1.30
N ASN A 183 -24.15 0.63 -1.85
CA ASN A 183 -22.83 0.93 -1.32
C ASN A 183 -21.78 0.96 -2.46
N ASN A 184 -20.51 1.16 -2.14
CA ASN A 184 -19.38 1.02 -3.08
C ASN A 184 -18.10 0.61 -2.33
N ALA A 185 -17.08 0.20 -3.07
CA ALA A 185 -15.79 -0.24 -2.55
C ALA A 185 -15.16 0.79 -1.60
N ARG A 186 -15.16 2.08 -2.00
CA ARG A 186 -14.62 3.18 -1.18
C ARG A 186 -15.30 3.32 0.18
N ASN A 187 -16.62 3.26 0.23
CA ASN A 187 -17.37 3.37 1.48
C ASN A 187 -17.19 2.14 2.38
N ILE A 188 -17.03 0.96 1.79
CA ILE A 188 -16.70 -0.27 2.52
C ILE A 188 -15.28 -0.15 3.09
N PHE A 189 -14.30 0.33 2.31
CA PHE A 189 -12.94 0.58 2.77
C PHE A 189 -12.92 1.60 3.92
N ARG A 190 -13.71 2.66 3.81
CA ARG A 190 -13.91 3.62 4.91
C ARG A 190 -14.39 2.94 6.18
N SER A 191 -15.42 2.12 6.08
CA SER A 191 -16.05 1.47 7.24
C SER A 191 -15.16 0.39 7.86
N PHE A 192 -14.45 -0.39 7.02
CA PHE A 192 -13.40 -1.34 7.44
C PHE A 192 -12.32 -0.66 8.28
N ASN A 193 -11.79 0.48 7.81
CA ASN A 193 -10.76 1.19 8.56
C ASN A 193 -11.26 1.76 9.89
N ILE A 194 -12.54 2.13 10.00
CA ILE A 194 -13.11 2.50 11.31
C ILE A 194 -13.29 1.27 12.19
N ALA A 195 -13.80 0.16 11.66
CA ALA A 195 -13.94 -1.11 12.38
C ALA A 195 -12.61 -1.55 13.00
N ASN A 196 -11.50 -1.34 12.28
CA ASN A 196 -10.15 -1.63 12.77
C ASN A 196 -9.77 -0.91 14.07
N TYR A 197 -10.24 0.31 14.31
CA TYR A 197 -9.89 1.09 15.52
C TYR A 197 -11.03 1.20 16.55
N LEU A 198 -12.26 0.85 16.17
CA LEU A 198 -13.45 0.98 17.01
C LEU A 198 -14.01 -0.36 17.48
N ASN A 199 -14.19 -1.31 16.54
CA ASN A 199 -14.78 -2.64 16.74
C ASN A 199 -15.95 -2.67 17.74
N ASP A 200 -16.99 -1.87 17.50
CA ASP A 200 -18.12 -1.71 18.41
C ASP A 200 -19.45 -1.89 17.66
N PRO A 201 -20.21 -2.98 17.93
CA PRO A 201 -21.46 -3.26 17.24
C PRO A 201 -22.59 -2.28 17.59
N ARG A 202 -22.43 -1.47 18.65
CA ARG A 202 -23.44 -0.48 19.07
C ARG A 202 -23.48 0.75 18.16
N VAL A 203 -22.46 0.96 17.34
CA VAL A 203 -22.30 2.18 16.52
C VAL A 203 -22.74 1.92 15.07
N ASP A 204 -23.51 2.84 14.51
CA ASP A 204 -23.96 2.84 13.11
C ASP A 204 -24.55 1.48 12.64
N SER A 205 -25.42 0.87 13.46
CA SER A 205 -26.01 -0.45 13.18
C SER A 205 -24.96 -1.57 13.01
N GLY A 206 -23.83 -1.46 13.69
CA GLY A 206 -22.79 -2.46 13.75
C GLY A 206 -21.87 -2.51 12.53
N ILE A 207 -21.90 -1.52 11.65
CA ILE A 207 -21.00 -1.48 10.48
C ILE A 207 -19.52 -1.35 10.89
N TYR A 208 -19.20 -0.85 12.08
CA TYR A 208 -17.81 -0.72 12.57
C TYR A 208 -17.42 -1.83 13.54
N SER A 209 -17.87 -3.05 13.29
CA SER A 209 -17.55 -4.23 14.10
C SER A 209 -17.10 -5.40 13.24
N TYR A 210 -16.52 -6.41 13.87
CA TYR A 210 -16.27 -7.72 13.28
C TYR A 210 -17.33 -8.74 13.74
N ASP A 211 -17.05 -10.03 13.61
CA ASP A 211 -17.84 -11.06 14.31
C ASP A 211 -17.42 -11.17 15.79
N ASN A 212 -18.10 -12.05 16.53
CA ASN A 212 -17.92 -12.15 17.98
C ASN A 212 -16.53 -12.67 18.37
N ASP A 213 -15.96 -13.57 17.58
CA ASP A 213 -14.64 -14.17 17.85
C ASP A 213 -13.51 -13.15 17.64
N LEU A 214 -13.74 -12.16 16.77
CA LEU A 214 -12.88 -10.99 16.60
C LEU A 214 -13.29 -9.79 17.47
N SER A 215 -14.19 -9.91 18.46
CA SER A 215 -14.67 -8.79 19.29
C SER A 215 -13.57 -8.04 20.06
N ARG A 216 -12.41 -8.68 20.28
CA ARG A 216 -11.24 -8.07 20.95
C ARG A 216 -10.22 -7.48 19.98
N PHE A 217 -10.40 -7.67 18.67
CA PHE A 217 -9.51 -7.11 17.66
C PHE A 217 -9.61 -5.58 17.65
N LEU A 218 -8.49 -4.90 17.87
CA LEU A 218 -8.37 -3.44 17.75
C LEU A 218 -6.94 -3.08 17.36
N LEU A 219 -6.79 -2.32 16.28
CA LEU A 219 -5.55 -1.65 15.94
C LEU A 219 -5.26 -0.54 16.97
N LYS A 220 -4.00 -0.39 17.35
CA LYS A 220 -3.55 0.71 18.21
C LYS A 220 -3.34 1.95 17.35
N PRO A 221 -3.75 3.15 17.81
CA PRO A 221 -3.35 4.39 17.18
C PRO A 221 -1.83 4.50 17.13
N GLN A 222 -1.30 4.76 15.94
CA GLN A 222 0.13 4.83 15.64
C GLN A 222 0.76 6.09 16.23
N LEU A 223 -0.01 7.17 16.33
CA LEU A 223 0.44 8.45 16.90
C LEU A 223 -0.46 8.84 18.07
N ARG A 224 0.11 9.57 19.03
CA ARG A 224 -0.60 10.11 20.19
C ARG A 224 -0.21 11.56 20.43
N ILE A 225 -1.20 12.39 20.76
CA ILE A 225 -1.01 13.79 21.12
C ILE A 225 -1.76 14.07 22.42
N ASP A 226 -1.01 14.13 23.52
CA ASP A 226 -1.59 14.24 24.86
C ASP A 226 -1.65 15.70 25.37
N ALA A 227 -0.90 16.60 24.74
CA ALA A 227 -0.80 18.01 25.12
C ALA A 227 -0.59 18.94 23.92
N SER A 228 -0.79 20.24 24.15
CA SER A 228 -0.54 21.30 23.17
C SER A 228 0.97 21.38 22.80
N PRO A 229 1.33 21.71 21.55
CA PRO A 229 0.44 21.97 20.41
C PRO A 229 -0.17 20.68 19.85
N PHE A 230 -1.49 20.67 19.67
CA PHE A 230 -2.21 19.51 19.13
C PHE A 230 -2.02 19.36 17.60
N LYS A 231 -0.76 19.20 17.16
CA LYS A 231 -0.37 19.10 15.75
C LYS A 231 0.54 17.90 15.54
N VAL A 232 0.34 17.20 14.43
CA VAL A 232 1.20 16.11 13.98
C VAL A 232 1.46 16.21 12.48
N SER A 233 2.61 15.71 12.06
CA SER A 233 2.98 15.50 10.66
C SER A 233 3.47 14.07 10.51
N ASP A 234 2.98 13.36 9.49
CA ASP A 234 3.38 11.98 9.19
C ASP A 234 3.04 11.68 7.71
N SER A 235 3.16 10.45 7.25
CA SER A 235 2.73 9.97 5.95
C SER A 235 1.85 8.72 6.08
N VAL A 236 1.08 8.39 5.05
CA VAL A 236 0.21 7.18 5.03
C VAL A 236 0.29 6.49 3.67
N LYS A 237 0.47 5.16 3.64
CA LYS A 237 0.58 4.39 2.40
C LYS A 237 -0.75 4.39 1.62
N CYS A 238 -0.68 4.15 0.31
CA CYS A 238 -1.88 4.04 -0.51
C CYS A 238 -2.73 2.83 -0.07
N TRP A 239 -4.06 2.95 -0.18
CA TRP A 239 -5.04 1.95 0.27
C TRP A 239 -4.76 1.43 1.69
N SER A 240 -4.44 2.36 2.59
CA SER A 240 -4.11 2.15 4.00
C SER A 240 -4.72 3.26 4.87
N SER A 241 -4.55 3.14 6.20
CA SER A 241 -4.88 4.20 7.15
C SER A 241 -3.85 4.37 8.27
N LYS A 242 -3.82 5.58 8.83
CA LYS A 242 -3.16 5.89 10.10
C LYS A 242 -4.12 6.52 11.09
N ALA A 243 -3.99 6.17 12.36
CA ALA A 243 -4.77 6.74 13.44
C ALA A 243 -3.91 7.58 14.38
N VAL A 244 -4.44 8.75 14.74
CA VAL A 244 -3.86 9.68 15.70
C VAL A 244 -4.81 9.79 16.89
N GLN A 245 -4.38 9.31 18.05
CA GLN A 245 -5.13 9.55 19.28
C GLN A 245 -4.82 10.96 19.82
N VAL A 246 -5.85 11.66 20.28
CA VAL A 246 -5.74 12.98 20.89
C VAL A 246 -6.43 12.95 22.25
N ASN A 247 -5.73 13.44 23.27
CA ASN A 247 -6.35 13.76 24.55
C ASN A 247 -7.12 15.07 24.41
N VAL A 248 -8.45 14.98 24.46
CA VAL A 248 -9.36 16.13 24.27
C VAL A 248 -10.03 16.56 25.57
N ASP A 249 -9.55 16.08 26.72
CA ASP A 249 -10.14 16.36 28.03
C ASP A 249 -10.26 17.87 28.32
N SER A 250 -9.22 18.64 28.02
CA SER A 250 -9.22 20.11 28.16
C SER A 250 -10.08 20.85 27.13
N MET A 251 -10.58 20.12 26.12
CA MET A 251 -11.38 20.63 25.00
C MET A 251 -12.86 20.18 25.06
N ARG A 252 -13.26 19.38 26.06
CA ARG A 252 -14.65 18.93 26.28
C ARG A 252 -15.63 20.11 26.24
N GLY A 253 -16.71 19.97 25.47
CA GLY A 253 -17.74 21.00 25.28
C GLY A 253 -17.29 22.23 24.48
N LYS A 254 -16.01 22.33 24.12
CA LYS A 254 -15.46 23.51 23.41
C LYS A 254 -15.51 23.32 21.91
N LYS A 255 -15.59 24.45 21.21
CA LYS A 255 -15.44 24.51 19.76
C LYS A 255 -13.96 24.52 19.40
N ILE A 256 -13.56 23.62 18.51
CA ILE A 256 -12.20 23.54 17.97
C ILE A 256 -12.24 23.63 16.45
N ASN A 257 -11.16 24.12 15.85
CA ASN A 257 -10.89 23.99 14.44
C ASN A 257 -10.03 22.74 14.20
N VAL A 258 -10.47 21.85 13.33
CA VAL A 258 -9.67 20.74 12.82
C VAL A 258 -9.14 21.16 11.45
N ALA A 259 -7.83 21.21 11.31
CA ALA A 259 -7.15 21.53 10.07
C ALA A 259 -6.33 20.31 9.60
N PHE A 260 -6.52 19.92 8.35
CA PHE A 260 -5.77 18.84 7.72
C PHE A 260 -5.27 19.31 6.35
N ALA A 261 -4.03 18.97 6.02
CA ALA A 261 -3.50 19.14 4.68
C ALA A 261 -2.63 17.93 4.35
N GLY A 262 -3.03 17.19 3.33
CA GLY A 262 -2.30 16.06 2.81
C GLY A 262 -1.77 16.29 1.40
N GLN A 263 -0.72 15.54 1.07
CA GLN A 263 -0.10 15.52 -0.24
C GLN A 263 -1.05 14.87 -1.24
N THR A 264 -1.31 15.58 -2.33
CA THR A 264 -1.92 14.97 -3.53
C THR A 264 -0.81 14.48 -4.44
N ILE A 265 -0.75 13.17 -4.63
CA ILE A 265 0.14 12.49 -5.55
C ILE A 265 -0.65 12.29 -6.86
N ARG A 266 -0.12 12.79 -7.98
CA ARG A 266 -0.74 12.68 -9.31
C ARG A 266 0.08 11.79 -10.20
N ALA A 267 -0.58 10.97 -11.00
CA ALA A 267 0.03 10.16 -12.05
C ALA A 267 -1.01 9.95 -13.16
N ALA A 268 -0.66 10.33 -14.38
CA ALA A 268 -1.58 10.47 -15.50
C ALA A 268 -2.82 11.29 -15.08
N GLU A 269 -4.02 10.82 -15.39
CA GLU A 269 -5.30 11.42 -15.00
C GLU A 269 -5.71 11.12 -13.54
N TYR A 270 -4.95 10.31 -12.80
CA TYR A 270 -5.32 9.83 -11.47
C TYR A 270 -4.65 10.60 -10.35
N SER A 271 -5.33 10.61 -9.20
CA SER A 271 -4.78 11.13 -7.95
C SER A 271 -5.33 10.39 -6.76
N ASN A 272 -4.58 10.42 -5.65
CA ASN A 272 -5.06 9.89 -4.39
C ASN A 272 -6.08 10.85 -3.75
N LYS A 273 -7.02 10.26 -3.02
CA LYS A 273 -7.96 10.97 -2.17
C LYS A 273 -7.72 10.61 -0.71
N LEU A 274 -7.55 11.64 0.12
CA LEU A 274 -7.44 11.53 1.56
C LEU A 274 -8.79 11.83 2.21
N ASP A 275 -9.23 10.95 3.11
CA ASP A 275 -10.40 11.17 3.96
C ASP A 275 -9.98 11.17 5.44
N VAL A 276 -10.73 11.89 6.27
CA VAL A 276 -10.49 11.96 7.73
C VAL A 276 -11.80 11.68 8.47
N ALA A 277 -11.75 10.75 9.41
CA ALA A 277 -12.83 10.49 10.37
C ALA A 277 -12.37 10.78 11.79
N LEU A 278 -13.29 11.19 12.65
CA LEU A 278 -13.08 11.34 14.08
C LEU A 278 -13.92 10.32 14.83
N ILE A 279 -13.28 9.55 15.70
CA ILE A 279 -13.93 8.63 16.64
C ILE A 279 -13.81 9.28 18.02
N HIS A 280 -14.91 9.74 18.60
CA HIS A 280 -14.92 10.24 19.99
C HIS A 280 -15.31 9.11 20.93
N TYR A 281 -14.59 8.98 22.03
CA TYR A 281 -14.86 7.95 23.03
C TYR A 281 -14.43 8.40 24.42
N SER A 282 -15.01 7.76 25.44
CA SER A 282 -14.59 7.95 26.82
C SER A 282 -13.54 6.91 27.19
N SER A 283 -12.47 7.33 27.86
CA SER A 283 -11.44 6.45 28.42
C SER A 283 -12.03 5.42 29.41
N SER A 284 -13.15 5.78 30.07
CA SER A 284 -13.94 4.89 30.93
C SER A 284 -14.73 3.81 30.18
N ARG A 285 -14.88 3.95 28.85
CA ARG A 285 -15.68 3.10 27.95
C ARG A 285 -17.17 2.96 28.30
N LYS A 286 -17.70 3.81 29.19
CA LYS A 286 -19.13 3.81 29.57
C LYS A 286 -20.01 4.33 28.44
N GLU A 287 -19.59 5.41 27.80
CA GLU A 287 -20.33 6.04 26.72
C GLU A 287 -20.15 5.31 25.40
N VAL A 288 -21.22 5.22 24.61
CA VAL A 288 -21.15 4.69 23.23
C VAL A 288 -20.30 5.65 22.39
N PRO A 289 -19.25 5.18 21.68
CA PRO A 289 -18.45 6.04 20.83
C PRO A 289 -19.25 6.63 19.67
N THR A 290 -18.78 7.76 19.13
CA THR A 290 -19.36 8.37 17.92
C THR A 290 -18.33 8.46 16.80
N VAL A 291 -18.80 8.30 15.56
CA VAL A 291 -17.95 8.44 14.36
C VAL A 291 -18.44 9.61 13.53
N LYS A 292 -17.52 10.52 13.18
CA LYS A 292 -17.82 11.70 12.36
C LYS A 292 -16.83 11.81 11.22
N TRP A 293 -17.33 11.67 10.00
CA TRP A 293 -16.55 11.94 8.79
C TRP A 293 -16.46 13.45 8.52
N LEU A 294 -15.25 13.94 8.26
CA LEU A 294 -15.00 15.34 7.93
C LEU A 294 -15.09 15.59 6.42
N LYS A 295 -15.42 16.83 6.04
CA LYS A 295 -15.51 17.23 4.64
C LYS A 295 -14.13 17.61 4.11
N VAL A 296 -13.42 16.64 3.54
CA VAL A 296 -12.14 16.87 2.86
C VAL A 296 -12.39 17.27 1.40
N LYS A 297 -11.81 18.40 0.99
CA LYS A 297 -11.81 18.87 -0.41
C LYS A 297 -10.37 19.03 -0.86
N GLU A 298 -10.01 18.40 -1.98
CA GLU A 298 -8.65 18.47 -2.54
C GLU A 298 -7.56 18.12 -1.51
N ASN A 299 -7.79 17.06 -0.74
CA ASN A 299 -6.90 16.58 0.33
C ASN A 299 -6.61 17.61 1.44
N LYS A 300 -7.47 18.63 1.58
CA LYS A 300 -7.41 19.65 2.62
C LYS A 300 -8.76 19.77 3.33
N LEU A 301 -8.72 20.12 4.61
CA LEU A 301 -9.91 20.52 5.35
C LEU A 301 -9.56 21.57 6.40
N SER A 302 -10.49 22.47 6.66
CA SER A 302 -10.50 23.31 7.86
C SER A 302 -11.95 23.41 8.30
N GLN A 303 -12.30 22.72 9.39
CA GLN A 303 -13.67 22.58 9.83
C GLN A 303 -13.76 22.79 11.33
N ASN A 304 -14.71 23.63 11.75
CA ASN A 304 -15.02 23.80 13.16
C ASN A 304 -15.94 22.68 13.62
N ILE A 305 -15.59 22.06 14.75
CA ILE A 305 -16.41 21.04 15.42
C ILE A 305 -16.54 21.39 16.91
N VAL A 306 -17.54 20.81 17.56
CA VAL A 306 -17.66 20.81 19.02
C VAL A 306 -17.19 19.45 19.49
N ILE A 307 -16.28 19.42 20.48
CA ILE A 307 -15.93 18.19 21.18
C ILE A 307 -17.07 17.88 22.16
N PRO A 308 -17.75 16.72 22.07
CA PRO A 308 -18.80 16.38 23.01
C PRO A 308 -18.25 16.31 24.45
N ALA A 309 -19.04 16.75 25.43
CA ALA A 309 -18.57 16.94 26.81
C ALA A 309 -18.23 15.61 27.50
N GLU A 310 -18.87 14.53 27.07
CA GLU A 310 -18.76 13.18 27.60
C GLU A 310 -17.47 12.44 27.21
N TYR A 311 -16.75 12.90 26.18
CA TYR A 311 -15.56 12.23 25.65
C TYR A 311 -14.25 12.97 25.98
N ASP A 312 -13.31 12.29 26.63
CA ASP A 312 -11.92 12.75 26.90
C ASP A 312 -10.92 12.33 25.83
N ARG A 313 -11.32 11.44 24.92
CA ARG A 313 -10.44 10.91 23.88
C ARG A 313 -11.09 11.01 22.52
N MET A 314 -10.23 11.24 21.54
CA MET A 314 -10.60 11.23 20.14
C MET A 314 -9.53 10.48 19.35
N ILE A 315 -9.92 9.67 18.37
CA ILE A 315 -9.02 9.13 17.35
C ILE A 315 -9.38 9.79 16.03
N ALA A 316 -8.41 10.42 15.38
CA ALA A 316 -8.52 10.81 13.98
C ALA A 316 -7.95 9.68 13.11
N VAL A 317 -8.77 9.10 12.24
CA VAL A 317 -8.35 8.09 11.27
C VAL A 317 -8.20 8.76 9.90
N ILE A 318 -6.98 8.74 9.36
CA ILE A 318 -6.60 9.31 8.06
C ILE A 318 -6.49 8.14 7.09
N LEU A 319 -7.27 8.17 6.02
CA LEU A 319 -7.28 7.14 4.99
C LEU A 319 -6.70 7.71 3.70
N ASN A 320 -5.81 6.98 3.04
CA ASN A 320 -5.27 7.32 1.74
C ASN A 320 -5.76 6.31 0.70
N MET A 321 -6.57 6.75 -0.25
CA MET A 321 -7.18 5.87 -1.25
C MET A 321 -6.74 6.28 -2.65
N GLY A 322 -6.25 5.31 -3.41
CA GLY A 322 -5.90 5.50 -4.82
C GLY A 322 -7.12 5.44 -5.76
N PRO A 323 -6.85 5.27 -7.07
CA PRO A 323 -7.88 4.94 -8.05
C PRO A 323 -8.45 3.54 -7.81
N GLU A 324 -9.72 3.36 -8.19
CA GLU A 324 -10.49 2.10 -8.06
C GLU A 324 -10.63 1.37 -9.41
N GLN A 325 -10.05 1.95 -10.47
CA GLN A 325 -10.14 1.44 -11.83
C GLN A 325 -9.14 0.29 -12.00
N MET A 326 -9.63 -0.81 -12.59
CA MET A 326 -8.84 -1.98 -12.97
C MET A 326 -7.51 -1.59 -13.64
N LYS A 327 -6.41 -2.23 -13.18
CA LYS A 327 -5.00 -2.00 -13.57
C LYS A 327 -4.41 -0.62 -13.21
N ALA A 328 -5.17 0.48 -13.29
CA ALA A 328 -4.74 1.77 -12.76
C ALA A 328 -4.54 1.70 -11.24
N GLU A 329 -5.43 1.01 -10.54
CA GLU A 329 -5.37 0.68 -9.11
C GLU A 329 -4.00 0.11 -8.70
N GLN A 330 -3.58 -1.02 -9.29
CA GLN A 330 -2.33 -1.68 -8.90
C GLN A 330 -1.10 -0.89 -9.34
N ALA A 331 -1.10 -0.36 -10.58
CA ALA A 331 0.02 0.42 -11.09
C ALA A 331 0.26 1.66 -10.23
N TYR A 332 -0.80 2.34 -9.83
CA TYR A 332 -0.73 3.47 -8.92
C TYR A 332 -0.25 3.01 -7.53
N ALA A 333 -0.92 2.05 -6.91
CA ALA A 333 -0.64 1.62 -5.53
C ALA A 333 0.78 1.06 -5.32
N LYS A 334 1.37 0.38 -6.33
CA LYS A 334 2.72 -0.19 -6.26
C LYS A 334 3.82 0.87 -6.35
N ASN A 335 3.58 1.93 -7.12
CA ASN A 335 4.62 2.89 -7.49
C ASN A 335 4.55 4.20 -6.72
N VAL A 336 3.41 4.52 -6.10
CA VAL A 336 3.30 5.70 -5.24
C VAL A 336 3.94 5.45 -3.87
N GLY A 337 4.75 6.40 -3.43
CA GLY A 337 5.18 6.48 -2.04
C GLY A 337 4.02 6.85 -1.10
N ALA A 338 4.29 6.80 0.20
CA ALA A 338 3.34 7.26 1.22
C ALA A 338 3.05 8.77 1.05
N ALA A 339 1.76 9.14 1.14
CA ALA A 339 1.36 10.55 1.05
C ALA A 339 1.58 11.24 2.39
N ASN A 340 2.40 12.31 2.40
CA ASN A 340 2.62 13.12 3.58
C ASN A 340 1.35 13.88 3.99
N PHE A 341 1.16 14.12 5.28
CA PHE A 341 0.08 14.95 5.80
C PHE A 341 0.49 15.72 7.04
N THR A 342 -0.29 16.77 7.32
CA THR A 342 -0.31 17.50 8.57
C THR A 342 -1.73 17.53 9.11
N LEU A 343 -1.88 17.35 10.42
CA LEU A 343 -3.15 17.40 11.13
C LEU A 343 -2.98 18.29 12.36
N ALA A 344 -3.93 19.20 12.59
CA ALA A 344 -3.93 20.09 13.73
C ALA A 344 -5.33 20.27 14.32
N PHE A 345 -5.40 20.30 15.65
CA PHE A 345 -6.58 20.62 16.43
C PHE A 345 -6.33 21.94 17.17
N ARG A 346 -7.18 22.94 16.98
CA ARG A 346 -6.97 24.29 17.50
C ARG A 346 -8.20 24.73 18.29
N PRO A 347 -8.10 24.94 19.61
CA PRO A 347 -9.16 25.58 20.37
C PRO A 347 -9.51 26.95 19.77
N ILE A 348 -10.79 27.22 19.56
CA ILE A 348 -11.23 28.54 19.09
C ILE A 348 -11.38 29.44 20.32
N GLY A 349 -10.63 30.55 20.36
CA GLY A 349 -10.57 31.46 21.51
C GLY A 349 -9.21 31.53 22.22
N SER A 350 -8.22 30.71 21.83
CA SER A 350 -6.82 30.90 22.26
C SER A 350 -6.08 31.77 21.26
N THR A 351 -5.47 32.86 21.72
CA THR A 351 -4.65 33.82 20.97
C THR A 351 -3.29 33.23 20.53
N SER A 352 -3.31 32.17 19.71
CA SER A 352 -2.11 31.72 19.01
C SER A 352 -2.38 31.67 17.50
N THR A 353 -2.09 32.79 16.84
CA THR A 353 -1.93 32.83 15.38
C THR A 353 -0.70 32.01 15.00
N ALA A 354 -0.90 30.88 14.32
CA ALA A 354 0.16 30.20 13.61
C ALA A 354 -0.20 30.09 12.13
N ARG A 355 0.51 30.89 11.32
CA ARG A 355 0.51 30.86 9.85
C ARG A 355 0.58 29.41 9.35
N VAL A 356 -0.25 29.09 8.37
CA VAL A 356 -0.07 27.88 7.56
C VAL A 356 1.19 28.11 6.72
N ALA A 357 2.31 27.58 7.18
CA ALA A 357 3.44 27.38 6.30
C ALA A 357 3.03 26.34 5.26
N SER A 358 3.08 26.72 3.98
CA SER A 358 3.26 25.75 2.91
C SER A 358 4.45 24.89 3.29
N ALA A 359 4.30 23.58 3.20
CA ALA A 359 5.40 22.65 3.35
C ALA A 359 6.37 22.87 2.19
N ASN A 360 7.25 23.87 2.31
CA ASN A 360 8.54 23.80 1.64
C ASN A 360 9.29 22.68 2.34
N THR A 361 9.59 21.65 1.56
CA THR A 361 10.52 20.58 1.86
C THR A 361 11.86 21.20 2.28
N SER A 362 12.07 21.36 3.58
CA SER A 362 13.40 21.58 4.12
C SER A 362 14.16 20.27 4.01
N SER A 363 15.10 20.23 3.07
CA SER A 363 16.15 19.23 3.01
C SER A 363 16.77 19.08 4.38
N ARG A 364 16.64 17.90 4.99
CA ARG A 364 17.54 17.50 6.05
C ARG A 364 18.94 17.52 5.45
N ASN A 365 19.82 18.37 5.98
CA ASN A 365 21.25 18.32 5.70
C ASN A 365 21.73 16.92 6.04
N ALA A 366 22.01 16.15 4.99
CA ALA A 366 22.60 14.83 5.11
C ALA A 366 24.11 15.03 5.12
N SER A 367 24.74 14.65 6.23
CA SER A 367 26.07 14.05 6.17
C SER A 367 25.98 12.91 5.13
N THR A 368 26.74 13.05 4.05
CA THR A 368 26.73 12.14 2.89
C THR A 368 27.41 10.82 3.25
N ASN A 369 26.62 9.89 3.76
CA ASN A 369 27.06 8.54 4.09
C ASN A 369 27.23 7.70 2.81
N ARG A 370 28.31 6.90 2.69
CA ARG A 370 28.68 6.10 1.50
C ARG A 370 27.55 5.26 0.91
N THR A 371 26.69 4.70 1.75
CA THR A 371 25.54 3.86 1.35
C THR A 371 24.46 4.65 0.62
N VAL A 372 24.28 5.93 0.95
CA VAL A 372 23.21 6.78 0.40
C VAL A 372 23.51 7.17 -1.06
N SER A 373 24.76 7.51 -1.36
CA SER A 373 25.16 7.89 -2.72
C SER A 373 25.04 6.73 -3.71
N LYS A 374 25.39 5.50 -3.29
CA LYS A 374 25.24 4.29 -4.11
C LYS A 374 23.77 3.97 -4.40
N SER A 375 22.89 4.08 -3.39
CA SER A 375 21.45 3.85 -3.57
C SER A 375 20.83 4.86 -4.54
N ILE A 376 21.22 6.15 -4.50
CA ILE A 376 20.70 7.15 -5.45
C ILE A 376 21.01 6.77 -6.90
N ILE A 377 22.24 6.34 -7.19
CA ILE A 377 22.67 5.98 -8.56
C ILE A 377 21.94 4.74 -9.07
N GLU A 378 21.84 3.70 -8.24
CA GLU A 378 21.12 2.46 -8.56
C GLU A 378 19.63 2.76 -8.82
N GLU A 379 19.01 3.60 -7.99
CA GLU A 379 17.62 3.99 -8.14
C GLU A 379 17.35 4.84 -9.40
N ILE A 380 18.27 5.73 -9.80
CA ILE A 380 18.16 6.47 -11.07
C ILE A 380 18.14 5.48 -12.22
N SER A 381 19.09 4.55 -12.24
CA SER A 381 19.24 3.58 -13.33
C SER A 381 18.01 2.67 -13.44
N ALA A 382 17.49 2.19 -12.30
CA ALA A 382 16.26 1.41 -12.26
C ALA A 382 15.04 2.19 -12.75
N SER A 383 14.92 3.47 -12.36
CA SER A 383 13.77 4.30 -12.73
C SER A 383 13.78 4.66 -14.23
N ILE A 384 14.95 4.83 -14.86
CA ILE A 384 15.07 4.99 -16.33
C ILE A 384 14.57 3.73 -17.03
N GLN A 385 15.03 2.55 -16.61
CA GLN A 385 14.59 1.28 -17.21
C GLN A 385 13.09 1.06 -17.04
N GLU A 386 12.52 1.46 -15.91
CA GLU A 386 11.09 1.40 -15.67
C GLU A 386 10.32 2.33 -16.61
N ALA A 387 10.78 3.57 -16.78
CA ALA A 387 10.17 4.52 -17.71
C ALA A 387 10.23 4.01 -19.17
N GLU A 388 11.37 3.48 -19.63
CA GLU A 388 11.52 2.91 -20.98
C GLU A 388 10.57 1.73 -21.22
N LYS A 389 10.44 0.84 -20.23
CA LYS A 389 9.50 -0.30 -20.30
C LYS A 389 8.06 0.20 -20.36
N ALA A 390 7.71 1.18 -19.54
CA ALA A 390 6.37 1.77 -19.51
C ALA A 390 6.03 2.46 -20.85
N GLU A 391 6.97 3.22 -21.42
CA GLU A 391 6.80 3.85 -22.73
C GLU A 391 6.59 2.82 -23.85
N THR A 392 7.41 1.76 -23.86
CA THR A 392 7.27 0.65 -24.82
C THR A 392 5.91 -0.04 -24.70
N LEU A 393 5.43 -0.25 -23.46
CA LEU A 393 4.11 -0.82 -23.20
C LEU A 393 2.99 0.11 -23.63
N PHE A 394 3.15 1.42 -23.42
CA PHE A 394 2.16 2.42 -23.81
C PHE A 394 1.96 2.47 -25.32
N VAL A 395 3.06 2.49 -26.10
CA VAL A 395 3.03 2.51 -27.57
C VAL A 395 2.38 1.25 -28.14
N ASN A 396 2.65 0.09 -27.55
CA ASN A 396 2.18 -1.20 -28.05
C ASN A 396 0.92 -1.72 -27.34
N ALA A 397 0.25 -0.86 -26.56
CA ALA A 397 -0.82 -1.29 -25.67
C ALA A 397 -2.04 -1.85 -26.43
N PRO A 398 -2.52 -3.07 -26.09
CA PRO A 398 -3.63 -3.71 -26.79
C PRO A 398 -5.00 -3.15 -26.41
N ASP A 399 -5.11 -2.43 -25.29
CA ASP A 399 -6.36 -1.83 -24.80
C ASP A 399 -6.10 -0.61 -23.90
N GLU A 400 -7.14 0.20 -23.68
CA GLU A 400 -7.08 1.45 -22.89
C GLU A 400 -6.68 1.24 -21.42
N ASN A 401 -6.96 0.09 -20.81
CA ASN A 401 -6.53 -0.17 -19.43
C ASN A 401 -5.02 -0.41 -19.35
N VAL A 402 -4.44 -1.06 -20.37
CA VAL A 402 -2.98 -1.25 -20.46
C VAL A 402 -2.29 0.10 -20.69
N LYS A 403 -2.85 0.95 -21.57
CA LYS A 403 -2.35 2.33 -21.75
C LYS A 403 -2.36 3.12 -20.44
N SER A 404 -3.48 3.08 -19.72
CA SER A 404 -3.64 3.79 -18.45
C SER A 404 -2.63 3.35 -17.39
N SER A 405 -2.45 2.03 -17.24
CA SER A 405 -1.42 1.46 -16.35
C SER A 405 0.00 1.90 -16.73
N ALA A 406 0.33 1.87 -18.02
CA ALA A 406 1.65 2.25 -18.53
C ALA A 406 1.90 3.76 -18.36
N ALA A 407 0.90 4.60 -18.60
CA ALA A 407 0.99 6.05 -18.38
C ALA A 407 1.26 6.39 -16.91
N ILE A 408 0.59 5.72 -15.97
CA ILE A 408 0.83 5.91 -14.53
C ILE A 408 2.28 5.53 -14.16
N GLN A 409 2.76 4.38 -14.65
CA GLN A 409 4.12 3.91 -14.39
C GLN A 409 5.15 4.89 -14.94
N TYR A 410 4.98 5.33 -16.19
CA TYR A 410 5.85 6.31 -16.82
C TYR A 410 5.90 7.61 -16.01
N ASP A 411 4.75 8.19 -15.67
CA ASP A 411 4.68 9.45 -14.93
C ASP A 411 5.35 9.35 -13.55
N LEU A 412 5.13 8.25 -12.83
CA LEU A 412 5.74 8.05 -11.52
C LEU A 412 7.24 7.81 -11.61
N ALA A 413 7.70 7.06 -12.60
CA ALA A 413 9.12 6.87 -12.87
C ALA A 413 9.81 8.20 -13.19
N GLN A 414 9.20 9.04 -14.04
CA GLN A 414 9.72 10.38 -14.38
C GLN A 414 9.76 11.32 -13.15
N GLN A 415 8.73 11.29 -12.31
CA GLN A 415 8.73 12.06 -11.06
C GLN A 415 9.85 11.61 -10.11
N LYS A 416 10.04 10.29 -9.98
CA LYS A 416 11.11 9.72 -9.16
C LYS A 416 12.49 10.09 -9.71
N LEU A 417 12.67 10.01 -11.03
CA LEU A 417 13.89 10.47 -11.71
C LEU A 417 14.19 11.93 -11.40
N SER A 418 13.23 12.83 -11.61
CA SER A 418 13.42 14.26 -11.31
C SER A 418 13.80 14.52 -9.84
N TYR A 419 13.25 13.74 -8.90
CA TYR A 419 13.62 13.82 -7.49
C TYR A 419 15.05 13.33 -7.22
N LEU A 420 15.42 12.18 -7.77
CA LEU A 420 16.74 11.59 -7.60
C LEU A 420 17.83 12.43 -8.28
N GLU A 421 17.56 12.98 -9.47
CA GLU A 421 18.43 13.93 -10.16
C GLU A 421 18.73 15.14 -9.26
N LYS A 422 17.71 15.77 -8.67
CA LYS A 422 17.92 16.90 -7.73
C LYS A 422 18.79 16.51 -6.54
N LYS A 423 18.58 15.33 -5.96
CA LYS A 423 19.41 14.81 -4.87
C LYS A 423 20.85 14.56 -5.30
N LEU A 424 21.06 13.96 -6.47
CA LEU A 424 22.38 13.72 -7.03
C LEU A 424 23.10 15.04 -7.30
N LEU A 425 22.43 16.03 -7.92
CA LEU A 425 22.99 17.37 -8.17
C LEU A 425 23.34 18.11 -6.89
N ALA A 426 22.51 18.01 -5.84
CA ALA A 426 22.82 18.58 -4.53
C ALA A 426 24.04 17.90 -3.89
N SER A 427 24.15 16.57 -4.03
CA SER A 427 25.30 15.80 -3.52
C SER A 427 26.57 16.13 -4.31
N LEU A 428 26.48 16.30 -5.63
CA LEU A 428 27.60 16.69 -6.49
C LEU A 428 28.19 18.03 -6.06
N LYS A 429 27.37 19.03 -5.73
CA LYS A 429 27.85 20.32 -5.19
C LYS A 429 28.68 20.14 -3.93
N ILE A 430 28.21 19.29 -3.01
CA ILE A 430 28.94 19.00 -1.76
C ILE A 430 30.28 18.30 -2.09
N THR A 431 30.27 17.26 -2.92
CA THR A 431 31.47 16.50 -3.29
C THR A 431 32.52 17.33 -4.05
N LEU A 432 32.10 18.32 -4.83
CA LEU A 432 33.02 19.24 -5.52
C LEU A 432 33.76 20.17 -4.56
N THR A 433 33.27 20.36 -3.33
CA THR A 433 33.86 21.30 -2.34
C THR A 433 34.60 20.60 -1.20
N THR A 434 34.24 19.36 -0.87
CA THR A 434 34.71 18.69 0.36
C THR A 434 35.56 17.43 0.12
N ASP A 435 35.72 16.98 -1.13
CA ASP A 435 36.26 15.65 -1.49
C ASP A 435 35.56 14.45 -0.82
N GLU A 436 34.48 14.68 -0.05
CA GLU A 436 33.59 13.64 0.47
C GLU A 436 32.61 13.17 -0.63
N GLY A 437 32.52 11.86 -0.86
CA GLY A 437 31.54 11.28 -1.81
C GLY A 437 32.08 10.91 -3.19
N SER A 438 33.27 10.29 -3.27
CA SER A 438 33.93 9.87 -4.53
C SER A 438 33.02 9.17 -5.55
N PHE A 439 32.06 8.34 -5.10
CA PHE A 439 31.15 7.59 -5.98
C PHE A 439 30.23 8.47 -6.85
N ILE A 440 29.80 9.64 -6.35
CA ILE A 440 28.99 10.56 -7.17
C ILE A 440 29.84 11.08 -8.32
N LEU A 441 31.10 11.41 -8.04
CA LEU A 441 32.04 11.86 -9.04
C LEU A 441 32.39 10.73 -10.02
N ASP A 442 32.65 9.52 -9.54
CA ASP A 442 32.91 8.33 -10.37
C ASP A 442 31.75 8.07 -11.33
N PHE A 443 30.51 8.19 -10.84
CA PHE A 443 29.32 8.05 -11.67
C PHE A 443 29.19 9.17 -12.72
N VAL A 444 29.45 10.42 -12.32
CA VAL A 444 29.45 11.57 -13.25
C VAL A 444 30.50 11.40 -14.34
N LEU A 445 31.69 10.92 -13.99
CA LEU A 445 32.77 10.62 -14.94
C LEU A 445 32.38 9.46 -15.86
N ALA A 446 31.81 8.38 -15.31
CA ALA A 446 31.31 7.27 -16.11
C ALA A 446 30.21 7.69 -17.09
N LEU A 447 29.33 8.64 -16.70
CA LEU A 447 28.33 9.22 -17.61
C LEU A 447 28.97 10.02 -18.75
N ALA A 448 30.03 10.79 -18.48
CA ALA A 448 30.76 11.54 -19.50
C ALA A 448 31.42 10.61 -20.55
N GLU A 449 31.80 9.41 -20.13
CA GLU A 449 32.48 8.40 -20.94
C GLU A 449 31.50 7.46 -21.68
N LYS A 450 30.18 7.60 -21.48
CA LYS A 450 29.18 6.78 -22.20
C LYS A 450 29.08 7.14 -23.69
N PRO A 451 28.75 6.18 -24.58
CA PRO A 451 28.43 6.45 -25.97
C PRO A 451 27.25 7.42 -26.12
N GLU A 452 27.21 8.19 -27.21
CA GLU A 452 26.15 9.18 -27.46
C GLU A 452 24.74 8.57 -27.52
N SER A 453 24.64 7.33 -28.02
CA SER A 453 23.40 6.54 -28.03
C SER A 453 22.87 6.21 -26.62
N GLU A 454 23.75 6.15 -25.62
CA GLU A 454 23.36 5.95 -24.22
C GLU A 454 23.20 7.27 -23.46
N LYS A 455 23.97 8.32 -23.81
CA LYS A 455 23.85 9.66 -23.21
C LYS A 455 22.44 10.25 -23.40
N GLY A 456 21.77 9.94 -24.52
CA GLY A 456 20.38 10.34 -24.76
C GLY A 456 19.42 9.93 -23.64
N LYS A 457 19.66 8.78 -22.99
CA LYS A 457 18.84 8.27 -21.87
C LYS A 457 19.00 9.09 -20.58
N TYR A 458 20.11 9.81 -20.47
CA TYR A 458 20.47 10.63 -19.30
C TYR A 458 20.47 12.12 -19.62
N ALA A 459 19.86 12.55 -20.74
CA ALA A 459 20.00 13.92 -21.26
C ALA A 459 19.67 15.00 -20.22
N ASN A 460 18.57 14.85 -19.47
CA ASN A 460 18.18 15.80 -18.42
C ASN A 460 19.20 15.85 -17.28
N LEU A 461 19.64 14.69 -16.80
CA LEU A 461 20.65 14.59 -15.76
C LEU A 461 22.00 15.17 -16.20
N ILE A 462 22.45 14.85 -17.42
CA ILE A 462 23.69 15.38 -18.01
C ILE A 462 23.62 16.91 -18.12
N ALA A 463 22.49 17.46 -18.59
CA ALA A 463 22.29 18.90 -18.65
C ALA A 463 22.37 19.55 -17.26
N GLY A 464 21.76 18.93 -16.24
CA GLY A 464 21.85 19.38 -14.85
C GLY A 464 23.26 19.32 -14.28
N ILE A 465 24.00 18.24 -14.55
CA ILE A 465 25.41 18.08 -14.14
C ILE A 465 26.26 19.17 -14.80
N LYS A 466 26.15 19.37 -16.11
CA LYS A 466 26.85 20.44 -16.84
C LYS A 466 26.57 21.80 -16.23
N ALA A 467 25.31 22.10 -15.89
CA ALA A 467 24.95 23.37 -15.27
C ALA A 467 25.61 23.57 -13.90
N VAL A 468 25.67 22.53 -13.06
CA VAL A 468 26.40 22.58 -11.78
C VAL A 468 27.89 22.80 -12.00
N LEU A 469 28.51 22.04 -12.92
CA LEU A 469 29.94 22.16 -13.21
C LEU A 469 30.32 23.53 -13.76
N ILE A 470 29.53 24.09 -14.67
CA ILE A 470 29.72 25.44 -15.22
C ILE A 470 29.64 26.48 -14.10
N PHE A 471 28.65 26.38 -13.22
CA PHE A 471 28.51 27.30 -12.09
C PHE A 471 29.70 27.21 -11.13
N GLU A 472 30.09 26.01 -10.70
CA GLU A 472 31.22 25.83 -9.78
C GLU A 472 32.56 26.25 -10.41
N GLN A 473 32.77 25.99 -11.70
CA GLN A 473 33.93 26.49 -12.44
C GLN A 473 33.96 28.01 -12.46
N SER A 474 32.81 28.68 -12.64
CA SER A 474 32.73 30.14 -12.58
C SER A 474 33.01 30.71 -11.19
N GLN A 475 32.88 29.90 -10.14
CA GLN A 475 33.29 30.25 -8.77
C GLN A 475 34.77 29.92 -8.48
N GLY A 476 35.52 29.45 -9.48
CA GLY A 476 36.95 29.14 -9.36
C GLY A 476 37.26 27.67 -8.99
N ASN A 477 36.28 26.76 -9.03
CA ASN A 477 36.52 25.34 -8.76
C ASN A 477 37.19 24.65 -9.96
N ALA A 478 38.52 24.49 -9.90
CA ALA A 478 39.31 23.86 -10.96
C ALA A 478 38.90 22.40 -11.26
N LYS A 479 38.48 21.66 -10.23
CA LYS A 479 38.00 20.27 -10.36
C LYS A 479 36.73 20.20 -11.22
N ALA A 480 35.82 21.16 -11.05
CA ALA A 480 34.62 21.25 -11.88
C ALA A 480 34.94 21.49 -13.36
N GLY A 481 35.94 22.33 -13.66
CA GLY A 481 36.42 22.58 -15.02
C GLY A 481 36.97 21.32 -15.71
N GLN A 482 37.82 20.54 -15.01
CA GLN A 482 38.38 19.30 -15.55
C GLN A 482 37.31 18.26 -15.89
N ILE A 483 36.27 18.14 -15.07
CA ILE A 483 35.15 17.21 -15.32
C ILE A 483 34.31 17.71 -16.51
N LEU A 484 34.08 19.01 -16.62
CA LEU A 484 33.30 19.60 -17.70
C LEU A 484 33.96 19.35 -19.08
N GLU A 485 35.29 19.42 -19.15
CA GLU A 485 36.04 19.10 -20.38
C GLU A 485 35.76 17.67 -20.87
N LYS A 486 35.67 16.68 -19.98
CA LYS A 486 35.34 15.29 -20.34
C LYS A 486 33.97 15.14 -20.99
N PHE A 487 32.99 15.96 -20.60
CA PHE A 487 31.66 15.97 -21.22
C PHE A 487 31.60 16.70 -22.58
N ASN A 488 32.66 17.41 -22.95
CA ASN A 488 32.76 18.15 -24.21
C ASN A 488 33.74 17.49 -25.20
N SER A 489 34.57 16.55 -24.74
CA SER A 489 35.58 15.84 -25.53
C SER A 489 35.12 14.49 -26.11
N ASN A 490 33.96 13.99 -25.65
CA ASN A 490 33.24 12.81 -26.13
C ASN A 490 31.79 13.18 -26.42
#